data_AF-A0A2A4J0D4-F1
#
_entry.id   AF-A0A2A4J0D4-F1
#
_cell.length_a   1.000
_cell.length_b   1.000
_cell.length_c   1.000
_cell.angle_alpha   90.00
_cell.angle_beta   90.00
_cell.angle_gamma   90.00
#
_symmetry.space_group_name_H-M   'P 1'
#
loop_
_entity.id
_entity.type
_entity.pdbx_description
1 polymer ?
#
loop_
_entity_poly.entity_id
_entity_poly.type
_entity_poly.pdbx_seq_one_letter_code
_entity_poly.pdbx_strand_id
1 'polypeptide(L)'
;MISNISLRLGFNYDVQKETILRVYQLCRYNKAWDDVKISPWCAAFTREDLKRLEYAEDLETYYKYGYGSALNKDVGCTHVKDMMSFFDNFVGKEEIPQQQPRAMIQLSEAGALLMTLAALGAHQDTAPLTGDNYHSAGVQSSKWTASKMAPFNGNLAAVLYK
;
A
#
# COMPACT_ATOMS: atom_id res chain seq x y z
N MET A 1 -4.48 0.42 23.35
CA MET A 1 -4.75 -0.52 22.25
C MET A 1 -4.56 -1.97 22.70
N ILE A 2 -3.34 -2.38 23.07
CA ILE A 2 -3.03 -3.76 23.51
C ILE A 2 -3.96 -4.24 24.64
N SER A 3 -4.13 -3.45 25.69
CA SER A 3 -5.02 -3.82 26.81
C SER A 3 -6.48 -3.95 26.39
N ASN A 4 -6.96 -3.09 25.49
CA ASN A 4 -8.34 -3.16 24.98
C ASN A 4 -8.57 -4.44 24.16
N ILE A 5 -7.61 -4.79 23.29
CA ILE A 5 -7.66 -6.03 22.50
C ILE A 5 -7.62 -7.25 23.43
N SER A 6 -6.74 -7.23 24.44
CA SER A 6 -6.57 -8.32 25.39
C SER A 6 -7.84 -8.56 26.22
N LEU A 7 -8.43 -7.49 26.75
CA LEU A 7 -9.71 -7.55 27.49
C LEU A 7 -10.86 -8.04 26.59
N ARG A 8 -10.91 -7.59 25.33
CA ARG A 8 -11.92 -8.04 24.37
C ARG A 8 -11.83 -9.53 24.06
N LEU A 9 -10.62 -10.09 24.10
CA LEU A 9 -10.36 -11.51 23.96
C LEU A 9 -10.60 -12.31 25.27
N GLY A 10 -10.94 -11.65 26.37
CA GLY A 10 -11.22 -12.28 27.66
C GLY A 10 -9.99 -12.47 28.56
N PHE A 11 -8.83 -11.92 28.21
CA PHE A 11 -7.64 -11.95 29.06
C PHE A 11 -7.69 -10.83 30.11
N ASN A 12 -7.23 -11.14 31.33
CA ASN A 12 -7.05 -10.18 32.41
C ASN A 12 -5.62 -9.62 32.50
N TYR A 13 -4.79 -9.91 31.50
CA TYR A 13 -3.43 -9.41 31.34
C TYR A 13 -3.21 -8.95 29.90
N ASP A 14 -2.20 -8.12 29.70
CA ASP A 14 -1.81 -7.68 28.36
C ASP A 14 -1.16 -8.83 27.59
N VAL A 15 -1.81 -9.25 26.51
CA VAL A 15 -1.24 -10.19 25.55
C VAL A 15 -0.04 -9.55 24.88
N GLN A 16 1.01 -10.35 24.62
CA GLN A 16 2.22 -9.89 23.94
C GLN A 16 1.89 -9.22 22.60
N LYS A 17 2.58 -8.11 22.32
CA LYS A 17 2.41 -7.32 21.08
C LYS A 17 2.56 -8.19 19.84
N GLU A 18 3.55 -9.07 19.83
CA GLU A 18 3.86 -9.97 18.72
C GLU A 18 2.70 -10.92 18.44
N THR A 19 2.03 -11.40 19.47
CA THR A 19 0.82 -12.23 19.34
C THR A 19 -0.33 -11.44 18.74
N ILE A 20 -0.55 -10.20 19.19
CA ILE A 20 -1.57 -9.31 18.61
C ILE A 20 -1.31 -9.06 17.12
N LEU A 21 -0.05 -8.78 16.75
CA LEU A 21 0.33 -8.59 15.35
C LEU A 21 0.12 -9.86 14.52
N ARG A 22 0.41 -11.05 15.06
CA ARG A 22 0.13 -12.32 14.38
C ARG A 22 -1.37 -12.53 14.16
N VAL A 23 -2.21 -12.24 15.16
CA VAL A 23 -3.68 -12.33 15.03
C VAL A 23 -4.18 -11.31 13.99
N TYR A 24 -3.58 -10.13 13.94
CA TYR A 24 -3.89 -9.13 12.91
C TYR A 24 -3.56 -9.63 11.50
N GLN A 25 -2.40 -10.26 11.30
CA GLN A 25 -2.07 -10.88 10.02
C GLN A 25 -3.02 -12.03 9.67
N LEU A 26 -3.36 -12.91 10.63
CA LEU A 26 -4.34 -13.97 10.41
C LEU A 26 -5.71 -13.42 9.97
N CYS A 27 -6.17 -12.32 10.58
CA CYS A 27 -7.37 -11.60 10.15
C CYS A 27 -7.28 -11.17 8.68
N ARG A 28 -6.18 -10.51 8.28
CA ARG A 28 -5.98 -10.03 6.91
C ARG A 28 -5.91 -11.16 5.89
N TYR A 29 -5.07 -12.17 6.12
CA TYR A 29 -4.89 -13.28 5.19
C TYR A 29 -6.16 -14.14 5.08
N ASN A 30 -6.85 -14.41 6.19
CA ASN A 30 -8.09 -15.17 6.12
C ASN A 30 -9.20 -14.40 5.42
N LYS A 31 -9.30 -13.08 5.62
CA LYS A 31 -10.26 -12.23 4.89
C LYS A 31 -9.92 -12.11 3.40
N ALA A 32 -8.64 -12.12 3.03
CA ALA A 32 -8.22 -12.16 1.63
C ALA A 32 -8.54 -13.50 0.95
N TRP A 33 -8.59 -14.59 1.73
CA TRP A 33 -8.93 -15.93 1.23
C TRP A 33 -10.44 -16.16 1.07
N ASP A 34 -11.26 -15.66 2.00
CA ASP A 34 -12.73 -15.71 1.94
C ASP A 34 -13.27 -14.28 2.14
N ASP A 35 -13.57 -13.63 1.03
CA ASP A 35 -14.00 -12.23 0.96
C ASP A 35 -15.47 -12.05 1.38
N VAL A 36 -16.27 -13.12 1.39
CA VAL A 36 -17.68 -13.09 1.80
C VAL A 36 -17.79 -13.16 3.32
N LYS A 37 -17.07 -14.07 3.97
CA LYS A 37 -17.20 -14.28 5.43
C LYS A 37 -16.40 -13.27 6.22
N ILE A 38 -16.89 -12.97 7.43
CA ILE A 38 -16.10 -12.23 8.41
C ILE A 38 -15.09 -13.21 8.99
N SER A 39 -13.80 -12.87 8.91
CA SER A 39 -12.75 -13.68 9.51
C SER A 39 -12.92 -13.68 11.04
N PRO A 40 -12.94 -14.86 11.71
CA PRO A 40 -13.04 -14.94 13.16
C PRO A 40 -11.86 -14.28 13.86
N TRP A 41 -10.69 -14.25 13.22
CA TRP A 41 -9.49 -13.56 13.73
C TRP A 41 -9.68 -12.05 13.80
N CYS A 42 -10.52 -11.48 12.94
CA CYS A 42 -10.82 -10.05 12.97
C CYS A 42 -11.71 -9.65 14.16
N ALA A 43 -12.41 -10.60 14.79
CA ALA A 43 -13.28 -10.33 15.95
C ALA A 43 -12.50 -9.80 17.17
N ALA A 44 -11.19 -10.07 17.21
CA ALA A 44 -10.25 -9.57 18.22
C ALA A 44 -10.12 -8.03 18.23
N PHE A 45 -10.49 -7.36 17.13
CA PHE A 45 -10.23 -5.94 16.93
C PHE A 45 -11.51 -5.13 16.83
N THR A 46 -11.50 -3.92 17.40
CA THR A 46 -12.47 -2.90 17.02
C THR A 46 -12.03 -2.20 15.73
N ARG A 47 -12.94 -1.45 15.10
CA ARG A 47 -12.58 -0.62 13.93
C ARG A 47 -11.44 0.36 14.24
N GLU A 48 -11.42 0.93 15.45
CA GLU A 48 -10.37 1.87 15.87
C GLU A 48 -9.03 1.17 16.16
N ASP A 49 -9.05 -0.11 16.56
CA ASP A 49 -7.81 -0.90 16.65
C ASP A 49 -7.26 -1.18 15.24
N LEU A 50 -8.12 -1.54 14.29
CA LEU A 50 -7.73 -1.80 12.90
C LEU A 50 -7.14 -0.56 12.22
N LYS A 51 -7.72 0.63 12.43
CA LYS A 51 -7.16 1.88 11.89
C LYS A 51 -5.77 2.21 12.44
N ARG A 52 -5.51 1.90 13.72
CA ARG A 52 -4.17 2.11 14.32
C ARG A 52 -3.15 1.11 13.76
N LEU A 53 -3.57 -0.13 13.55
CA LEU A 53 -2.72 -1.15 12.94
C LEU A 53 -2.42 -0.84 11.47
N GLU A 54 -3.43 -0.40 10.71
CA GLU A 54 -3.25 0.09 9.34
C GLU A 54 -2.28 1.28 9.30
N TYR A 55 -2.44 2.24 10.20
CA TYR A 55 -1.52 3.38 10.27
C TYR A 55 -0.07 2.98 10.59
N ALA A 56 0.13 1.95 11.42
CA ALA A 56 1.46 1.40 11.67
C ALA A 56 2.07 0.77 10.41
N GLU A 57 1.27 0.10 9.57
CA GLU A 57 1.73 -0.41 8.26
C GLU A 57 1.98 0.73 7.25
N ASP A 58 1.16 1.78 7.27
CA ASP A 58 1.36 2.98 6.44
C ASP A 58 2.68 3.66 6.79
N LEU A 59 3.02 3.78 8.08
CA LEU A 59 4.32 4.27 8.52
C LEU A 59 5.46 3.39 8.00
N GLU A 60 5.38 2.07 8.19
CA GLU A 60 6.42 1.16 7.72
C GLU A 60 6.64 1.30 6.21
N THR A 61 5.56 1.25 5.42
CA THR A 61 5.62 1.32 3.96
C THR A 61 6.05 2.70 3.46
N TYR A 62 5.66 3.79 4.14
CA TYR A 62 6.07 5.15 3.80
C TYR A 62 7.59 5.30 3.87
N TYR A 63 8.22 4.79 4.93
CA TYR A 63 9.67 4.87 5.10
C TYR A 63 10.42 3.83 4.28
N LYS A 64 9.85 2.64 4.11
CA LYS A 64 10.51 1.54 3.42
C LYS A 64 10.41 1.60 1.89
N TYR A 65 9.28 2.07 1.36
CA TYR A 65 8.98 2.06 -0.09
C TYR A 65 8.49 3.40 -0.64
N GLY A 66 8.18 4.37 0.24
CA GLY A 66 7.62 5.66 -0.14
C GLY A 66 8.58 6.81 0.03
N TYR A 67 8.03 7.95 0.45
CA TYR A 67 8.72 9.24 0.55
C TYR A 67 9.66 9.38 1.74
N GLY A 68 9.76 8.38 2.62
CA GLY A 68 10.70 8.44 3.75
C GLY A 68 12.17 8.22 3.37
N SER A 69 12.46 7.80 2.13
CA SER A 69 13.82 7.74 1.58
C SER A 69 13.83 8.17 0.11
N ALA A 70 14.80 9.02 -0.27
CA ALA A 70 14.97 9.44 -1.66
C ALA A 70 15.31 8.26 -2.60
N LEU A 71 16.03 7.25 -2.09
CA LEU A 71 16.43 6.06 -2.86
C LEU A 71 15.23 5.29 -3.42
N ASN A 72 14.10 5.30 -2.72
CA ASN A 72 12.88 4.59 -3.15
C ASN A 72 12.37 5.14 -4.49
N LYS A 73 12.49 6.46 -4.71
CA LYS A 73 12.15 7.09 -5.99
C LYS A 73 13.10 6.66 -7.09
N ASP A 74 14.39 6.57 -6.80
CA ASP A 74 15.40 6.15 -7.78
C ASP A 74 15.16 4.71 -8.24
N VAL A 75 14.84 3.80 -7.31
CA VAL A 75 14.49 2.40 -7.62
C VAL A 75 13.21 2.35 -8.47
N GLY A 76 12.14 3.03 -8.02
CA GLY A 76 10.86 3.08 -8.73
C GLY A 76 10.94 3.73 -10.12
N CYS A 77 11.89 4.65 -10.34
CA CYS A 77 12.11 5.33 -11.61
C CYS A 77 12.43 4.35 -12.75
N THR A 78 13.00 3.18 -12.45
CA THR A 78 13.25 2.13 -13.45
C THR A 78 11.95 1.70 -14.15
N HIS A 79 10.88 1.44 -13.39
CA HIS A 79 9.57 1.07 -13.95
C HIS A 79 8.93 2.22 -14.73
N VAL A 80 9.06 3.45 -14.24
CA VAL A 80 8.57 4.65 -14.95
C VAL A 80 9.29 4.82 -16.28
N LYS A 81 10.61 4.62 -16.31
CA LYS A 81 11.42 4.70 -17.52
C LYS A 81 10.99 3.66 -18.56
N ASP A 82 10.76 2.42 -18.15
CA ASP A 82 10.27 1.37 -19.04
C ASP A 82 8.91 1.73 -19.66
N MET A 83 7.99 2.23 -18.83
CA MET A 83 6.67 2.71 -19.28
C MET A 83 6.78 3.85 -20.29
N MET A 84 7.61 4.87 -20.00
CA MET A 84 7.80 6.01 -20.91
C MET A 84 8.47 5.57 -22.21
N SER A 85 9.50 4.74 -22.13
CA SER A 85 10.19 4.18 -23.30
C SER A 85 9.23 3.34 -24.17
N PHE A 86 8.27 2.65 -23.55
CA PHE A 86 7.21 1.98 -24.29
C PHE A 86 6.32 2.98 -25.03
N PHE A 87 5.87 4.05 -24.39
CA PHE A 87 5.03 5.08 -25.02
C PHE A 87 5.74 5.84 -26.14
N ASP A 88 7.04 6.11 -26.01
CA ASP A 88 7.84 6.78 -27.03
C ASP A 88 7.86 6.01 -28.37
N ASN A 89 7.58 4.70 -28.34
CA ASN A 89 7.42 3.93 -29.58
C ASN A 89 6.19 4.32 -30.39
N PHE A 90 5.22 5.05 -29.81
CA PHE A 90 3.92 5.36 -30.42
C PHE A 90 3.62 6.85 -30.55
N VAL A 91 4.28 7.70 -29.76
CA VAL A 91 4.14 9.16 -29.83
C VAL A 91 4.63 9.67 -31.20
N GLY A 92 3.85 10.54 -31.84
CA GLY A 92 4.20 11.15 -33.12
C GLY A 92 4.19 10.22 -34.34
N LYS A 93 3.76 8.96 -34.18
CA LYS A 93 3.63 8.01 -35.29
C LYS A 93 2.19 7.90 -35.75
N GLU A 94 1.95 8.17 -37.04
CA GLU A 94 0.63 8.01 -37.67
C GLU A 94 0.28 6.53 -37.88
N GLU A 95 1.26 5.73 -38.28
CA GLU A 95 1.11 4.28 -38.44
C GLU A 95 1.97 3.52 -37.43
N ILE A 96 1.33 2.57 -36.74
CA ILE A 96 2.01 1.65 -35.83
C ILE A 96 2.28 0.36 -36.59
N PRO A 97 3.53 -0.13 -36.70
CA PRO A 97 3.84 -1.39 -37.36
C PRO A 97 2.99 -2.53 -36.80
N GLN A 98 2.45 -3.39 -37.66
CA GLN A 98 1.57 -4.51 -37.25
C GLN A 98 2.21 -5.46 -36.23
N GLN A 99 3.55 -5.51 -36.17
CA GLN A 99 4.30 -6.38 -35.26
C GLN A 99 4.63 -5.75 -33.90
N GLN A 100 4.28 -4.49 -33.64
CA GLN A 100 4.55 -3.86 -32.34
C GLN A 100 3.47 -4.21 -31.29
N PRO A 101 3.86 -4.67 -30.08
CA PRO A 101 2.91 -4.96 -29.01
C PRO A 101 2.22 -3.66 -28.55
N ARG A 102 0.89 -3.67 -28.47
CA ARG A 102 0.08 -2.50 -28.09
C ARG A 102 -0.15 -2.35 -26.59
N ALA A 103 0.29 -3.33 -25.81
CA ALA A 103 0.20 -3.33 -24.36
C ALA A 103 1.47 -3.94 -23.77
N MET A 104 1.87 -3.44 -22.61
CA MET A 104 2.93 -4.00 -21.77
C MET A 104 2.32 -4.34 -20.41
N ILE A 105 2.52 -5.57 -19.95
CA ILE A 105 2.05 -6.04 -18.64
C ILE A 105 3.28 -6.44 -17.83
N GLN A 106 3.46 -5.81 -16.68
CA GLN A 106 4.52 -6.14 -15.72
C GLN A 106 3.88 -6.65 -14.43
N LEU A 107 4.36 -7.80 -13.95
CA LEU A 107 3.94 -8.38 -12.67
C LEU A 107 5.06 -8.17 -11.66
N SER A 108 4.71 -7.68 -10.47
CA SER A 108 5.68 -7.36 -9.43
C SER A 108 5.05 -7.48 -8.04
N GLU A 109 5.81 -7.12 -7.01
CA GLU A 109 5.35 -7.08 -5.62
C GLU A 109 4.89 -5.68 -5.19
N ALA A 110 4.18 -5.60 -4.06
CA ALA A 110 3.62 -4.36 -3.52
C ALA A 110 4.69 -3.26 -3.31
N GLY A 111 5.89 -3.62 -2.86
CA GLY A 111 6.98 -2.67 -2.65
C GLY A 111 7.39 -1.96 -3.95
N ALA A 112 7.52 -2.70 -5.05
CA ALA A 112 7.84 -2.13 -6.36
C ALA A 112 6.72 -1.22 -6.89
N LEU A 113 5.45 -1.60 -6.69
CA LEU A 113 4.31 -0.75 -7.04
C LEU A 113 4.33 0.57 -6.25
N LEU A 114 4.54 0.51 -4.93
CA LEU A 114 4.61 1.70 -4.07
C LEU A 114 5.78 2.62 -4.45
N MET A 115 6.96 2.07 -4.72
CA MET A 115 8.12 2.84 -5.19
C MET A 115 7.85 3.48 -6.56
N THR A 116 7.19 2.77 -7.48
CA THR A 116 6.79 3.31 -8.79
C THR A 116 5.82 4.47 -8.64
N LEU A 117 4.81 4.34 -7.77
CA LEU A 117 3.88 5.43 -7.44
C LEU A 117 4.60 6.64 -6.84
N ALA A 118 5.57 6.41 -5.95
CA ALA A 118 6.38 7.47 -5.37
C ALA A 118 7.28 8.17 -6.40
N ALA A 119 7.84 7.43 -7.35
CA ALA A 119 8.63 7.97 -8.46
C ALA A 119 7.78 8.83 -9.42
N LEU A 120 6.51 8.47 -9.61
CA LEU A 120 5.51 9.28 -10.33
C LEU A 120 5.04 10.52 -9.54
N GLY A 121 5.46 10.70 -8.30
CA GLY A 121 5.00 11.79 -7.44
C GLY A 121 3.56 11.61 -6.92
N ALA A 122 3.00 10.40 -7.04
CA ALA A 122 1.64 10.12 -6.61
C ALA A 122 1.55 9.98 -5.08
N HIS A 123 0.40 10.35 -4.51
CA HIS A 123 0.10 10.18 -3.08
C HIS A 123 1.11 10.85 -2.11
N GLN A 124 1.76 11.94 -2.53
CA GLN A 124 2.65 12.68 -1.64
C GLN A 124 1.86 13.56 -0.66
N ASP A 125 2.09 13.31 0.63
CA ASP A 125 1.57 14.12 1.73
C ASP A 125 2.27 15.49 1.82
N THR A 126 1.57 16.47 2.38
CA THR A 126 2.14 17.82 2.62
C THR A 126 3.14 17.83 3.77
N ALA A 127 3.02 16.89 4.70
CA ALA A 127 3.95 16.67 5.80
C ALA A 127 4.24 15.16 5.94
N PRO A 128 5.43 14.76 6.42
CA PRO A 128 5.76 13.36 6.63
C PRO A 128 4.83 12.68 7.64
N LEU A 129 4.59 11.37 7.45
CA LEU A 129 3.93 10.54 8.45
C LEU A 129 4.87 10.29 9.63
N THR A 130 4.40 10.45 10.87
CA THR A 130 5.23 10.25 12.08
C THR A 130 4.48 9.40 13.12
N GLY A 131 5.22 8.67 13.95
CA GLY A 131 4.59 7.76 14.94
C GLY A 131 3.66 8.46 15.95
N ASP A 132 3.81 9.77 16.15
CA ASP A 132 3.09 10.58 17.12
C ASP A 132 1.96 11.43 16.52
N ASN A 133 1.81 11.49 15.20
CA ASN A 133 0.80 12.37 14.56
C ASN A 133 -0.50 11.65 14.13
N TYR A 134 -0.74 10.41 14.57
CA TYR A 134 -1.95 9.63 14.25
C TYR A 134 -3.27 10.38 14.47
N HIS A 135 -3.35 11.17 15.56
CA HIS A 135 -4.55 11.92 15.92
C HIS A 135 -4.64 13.31 15.24
N SER A 136 -3.65 13.68 14.44
CA SER A 136 -3.67 14.96 13.73
C SER A 136 -4.66 14.94 12.56
N ALA A 137 -5.23 16.10 12.24
CA ALA A 137 -6.09 16.26 11.07
C ALA A 137 -5.35 15.88 9.77
N GLY A 138 -4.04 16.12 9.69
CA GLY A 138 -3.21 15.78 8.54
C GLY A 138 -3.17 14.29 8.24
N VAL A 139 -3.05 13.43 9.26
CA VAL A 139 -3.06 11.97 9.09
C VAL A 139 -4.44 11.45 8.70
N GLN A 140 -5.52 12.03 9.22
CA GLN A 140 -6.88 11.62 8.82
C GLN A 140 -7.17 11.89 7.34
N SER A 141 -6.45 12.83 6.74
CA SER A 141 -6.47 13.15 5.31
C SER A 141 -5.21 12.69 4.57
N SER A 142 -4.45 11.72 5.10
CA SER A 142 -3.22 11.28 4.46
C SER A 142 -3.50 10.70 3.07
N LYS A 143 -2.60 10.97 2.14
CA LYS A 143 -2.65 10.42 0.79
C LYS A 143 -1.92 9.08 0.72
N TRP A 144 -0.88 8.91 1.53
CA TRP A 144 -0.18 7.64 1.66
C TRP A 144 -1.01 6.67 2.52
N THR A 145 -1.63 5.71 1.85
CA THR A 145 -2.41 4.63 2.48
C THR A 145 -2.16 3.34 1.70
N ALA A 146 -1.28 2.47 2.22
CA ALA A 146 -0.81 1.28 1.52
C ALA A 146 -1.96 0.31 1.21
N SER A 147 -2.96 0.21 2.08
CA SER A 147 -4.13 -0.64 1.87
C SER A 147 -4.98 -0.23 0.65
N LYS A 148 -4.93 1.04 0.24
CA LYS A 148 -5.62 1.57 -0.96
C LYS A 148 -4.72 1.56 -2.20
N MET A 149 -3.43 1.82 -2.01
CA MET A 149 -2.46 1.98 -3.11
C MET A 149 -1.92 0.64 -3.60
N ALA A 150 -1.68 -0.31 -2.70
CA ALA A 150 -1.13 -1.62 -3.00
C ALA A 150 -1.84 -2.73 -2.19
N PRO A 151 -3.18 -2.89 -2.32
CA PRO A 151 -3.87 -4.05 -1.78
C PRO A 151 -3.37 -5.35 -2.46
N PHE A 152 -3.83 -6.50 -1.96
CA PHE A 152 -3.69 -7.74 -2.73
C PHE A 152 -4.28 -7.54 -4.13
N ASN A 153 -3.50 -7.89 -5.16
CA ASN A 153 -3.84 -7.67 -6.57
C ASN A 153 -4.05 -6.17 -6.93
N GLY A 154 -3.33 -5.26 -6.28
CA GLY A 154 -3.27 -3.84 -6.66
C GLY A 154 -2.62 -3.64 -8.04
N ASN A 155 -3.14 -2.70 -8.83
CA ASN A 155 -2.70 -2.45 -10.20
C ASN A 155 -2.46 -0.96 -10.45
N LEU A 156 -1.49 -0.65 -11.31
CA LEU A 156 -1.29 0.66 -11.93
C LEU A 156 -1.48 0.52 -13.44
N ALA A 157 -2.34 1.36 -14.01
CA ALA A 157 -2.56 1.43 -15.45
C ALA A 157 -2.17 2.82 -15.96
N ALA A 158 -1.36 2.85 -17.00
CA ALA A 158 -1.05 4.06 -17.75
C ALA A 158 -1.51 3.87 -19.19
N VAL A 159 -2.22 4.87 -19.73
CA VAL A 159 -2.81 4.80 -21.07
C VAL A 159 -2.33 6.00 -21.86
N LEU A 160 -1.67 5.75 -23.00
CA LEU A 160 -1.37 6.77 -23.98
C LEU A 160 -2.60 7.00 -24.85
N TYR A 161 -3.26 8.14 -24.67
CA TYR A 161 -4.37 8.57 -25.51
C TYR A 161 -3.85 9.33 -26.74
N LYS A 162 -4.49 9.13 -27.89
CA LYS A 162 -4.25 9.87 -29.14
C LYS A 162 -5.50 10.69 -29.47
#